data_AF-A0A2U9IQL1-F1
#
_entry.id   AF-A0A2U9IQL1-F1
#
_cell.length_a   1.000
_cell.length_b   1.000
_cell.length_c   1.000
_cell.angle_alpha   90.00
_cell.angle_beta   90.00
_cell.angle_gamma   90.00
#
_symmetry.space_group_name_H-M   'P 1'
#
loop_
_entity.id
_entity.type
_entity.pdbx_description
1 polymer ?
#
loop_
_entity_poly.entity_id
_entity_poly.type
_entity_poly.pdbx_seq_one_letter_code
_entity_poly.pdbx_strand_id
1 'polypeptide(L)'
;MDKIIKEFSEYKLFVTTYGISYAIKNGIDIDKALDSGVKVRAYSHILHPLENLSMEETEAILLAKDFDSILIVGDEKIKEIAEKNGVKTVMI
;
A
#
# COMPACT_ATOMS: atom_id res chain seq x y z
N MET A 1 -4.05 10.92 4.34
CA MET A 1 -4.73 9.75 4.95
C MET A 1 -6.24 9.95 5.06
N ASP A 2 -6.72 11.03 5.65
CA ASP A 2 -8.17 11.31 5.79
C ASP A 2 -8.97 11.25 4.47
N LYS A 3 -8.41 11.81 3.40
CA LYS A 3 -9.01 11.75 2.05
C LYS A 3 -9.22 10.30 1.62
N ILE A 4 -8.19 9.47 1.72
CA ILE A 4 -8.22 8.04 1.35
C ILE A 4 -9.29 7.30 2.17
N ILE A 5 -9.29 7.45 3.49
CA ILE A 5 -10.24 6.74 4.38
C ILE A 5 -11.68 7.13 4.04
N LYS A 6 -11.93 8.42 3.77
CA LYS A 6 -13.27 8.91 3.43
C LYS A 6 -13.71 8.42 2.05
N GLU A 7 -12.85 8.59 1.05
CA GLU A 7 -13.12 8.29 -0.36
C GLU A 7 -13.31 6.78 -0.59
N PHE A 8 -12.58 5.94 0.14
CA PHE A 8 -12.64 4.49 0.03
C PHE A 8 -13.29 3.80 1.23
N SER A 9 -14.20 4.50 1.92
CA SER A 9 -14.87 4.00 3.13
C SER A 9 -15.72 2.73 2.92
N GLU A 10 -16.16 2.47 1.70
CA GLU A 10 -16.87 1.23 1.34
C GLU A 10 -15.94 0.03 1.13
N TYR A 11 -14.62 0.24 1.08
CA TYR A 11 -13.61 -0.80 0.85
C TYR A 11 -12.99 -1.27 2.15
N LYS A 12 -12.50 -2.52 2.16
CA LYS A 12 -11.59 -3.00 3.19
C LYS A 12 -10.18 -2.51 2.87
N LEU A 13 -9.74 -1.49 3.60
CA LEU A 13 -8.41 -0.91 3.42
C LEU A 13 -7.35 -1.71 4.17
N PHE A 14 -6.22 -1.92 3.50
CA PHE A 14 -5.05 -2.57 4.06
C PHE A 14 -3.82 -1.67 3.95
N VAL A 15 -2.94 -1.77 4.95
CA VAL A 15 -1.59 -1.20 4.93
C VAL A 15 -0.58 -2.31 5.21
N THR A 16 0.56 -2.26 4.53
CA THR A 16 1.59 -3.29 4.66
C THR A 16 2.50 -3.07 5.86
N THR A 17 3.23 -4.09 6.29
CA THR A 17 4.12 -3.97 7.46
C THR A 17 5.32 -3.04 7.22
N TYR A 18 5.90 -3.06 6.02
CA TYR A 18 6.89 -2.07 5.60
C TYR A 18 6.25 -0.69 5.42
N GLY A 19 4.99 -0.62 4.98
CA GLY A 19 4.23 0.64 4.94
C GLY A 19 4.04 1.27 6.34
N ILE A 20 3.70 0.46 7.36
CA ILE A 20 3.67 0.90 8.76
C ILE A 20 5.05 1.38 9.21
N SER A 21 6.10 0.61 8.92
CA SER A 21 7.48 0.94 9.30
C SER A 21 7.94 2.25 8.68
N TYR A 22 7.61 2.47 7.40
CA TYR A 22 7.86 3.72 6.70
C TYR A 22 7.12 4.89 7.35
N ALA A 23 5.83 4.72 7.68
CA ALA A 23 5.04 5.75 8.33
C ALA A 23 5.65 6.17 9.68
N ILE A 24 5.98 5.20 10.54
CA ILE A 24 6.61 5.44 11.84
C ILE A 24 7.95 6.17 11.67
N LYS A 25 8.81 5.70 10.75
CA LYS A 25 10.14 6.30 10.51
C LYS A 25 10.06 7.76 10.06
N ASN A 26 9.01 8.12 9.32
CA ASN A 26 8.83 9.46 8.77
C ASN A 26 7.87 10.35 9.58
N GLY A 27 7.40 9.90 10.75
CA GLY A 27 6.47 10.68 11.59
C GLY A 27 5.09 10.87 10.96
N ILE A 28 4.66 9.95 10.10
CA ILE A 28 3.31 9.94 9.53
C ILE A 28 2.36 9.29 10.56
N ASP A 29 1.30 10.03 10.93
CA ASP A 29 0.26 9.53 11.83
C ASP A 29 -0.55 8.41 11.15
N ILE A 30 -0.19 7.18 11.48
CA ILE A 30 -0.85 5.97 11.00
C ILE A 30 -1.92 5.47 11.96
N ASP A 31 -1.85 5.88 13.24
CA ASP A 31 -2.79 5.45 14.29
C ASP A 31 -4.21 5.84 13.91
N LYS A 32 -4.38 7.06 13.37
CA LYS A 32 -5.67 7.52 12.85
C LYS A 32 -6.27 6.61 11.77
N ALA A 33 -5.42 6.03 10.91
CA ALA A 33 -5.87 5.09 9.89
C ALA A 33 -6.32 3.77 10.51
N LEU A 34 -5.54 3.26 11.46
CA LEU A 34 -5.83 2.03 12.19
C LEU A 34 -7.13 2.16 13.00
N ASP A 35 -7.31 3.27 13.70
CA ASP A 35 -8.53 3.60 14.46
C ASP A 35 -9.77 3.71 13.54
N SER A 36 -9.56 4.15 12.29
CA SER A 36 -10.61 4.22 11.27
C SER A 36 -10.91 2.86 10.60
N GLY A 37 -10.26 1.78 11.03
CA GLY A 37 -10.52 0.42 10.55
C GLY A 37 -9.62 -0.07 9.41
N VAL A 38 -8.56 0.68 9.05
CA VAL A 38 -7.52 0.19 8.13
C VAL A 38 -6.78 -0.96 8.82
N LYS A 39 -6.64 -2.10 8.13
CA LYS A 39 -6.02 -3.30 8.68
C LYS A 39 -4.56 -3.41 8.25
N VAL A 40 -3.71 -3.90 9.15
CA VAL A 40 -2.33 -4.24 8.80
C VAL A 40 -2.28 -5.63 8.19
N ARG A 41 -1.53 -5.80 7.10
CA ARG A 41 -1.30 -7.11 6.48
C ARG A 41 0.13 -7.24 5.98
N ALA A 42 0.81 -8.31 6.40
CA ALA A 42 2.16 -8.62 5.96
C ALA A 42 2.15 -9.52 4.72
N TYR A 43 3.12 -9.34 3.83
CA TYR A 43 3.42 -10.29 2.77
C TYR A 43 4.14 -11.51 3.35
N SER A 44 3.73 -12.72 2.93
CA SER A 44 4.16 -13.97 3.58
C SER A 44 5.42 -14.62 2.98
N HIS A 45 5.95 -14.08 1.88
CA HIS A 45 7.12 -14.63 1.18
C HIS A 45 8.36 -13.74 1.35
N ILE A 46 9.52 -14.29 0.99
CA ILE A 46 10.76 -13.52 0.89
C ILE A 46 10.55 -12.40 -0.11
N LEU A 47 10.86 -11.18 0.33
CA LEU A 47 10.61 -9.96 -0.41
C LEU A 47 11.91 -9.49 -1.06
N HIS A 48 11.90 -9.37 -2.39
CA HIS A 48 13.00 -8.77 -3.16
C HIS A 48 12.47 -7.49 -3.80
N PRO A 49 13.22 -6.37 -3.74
CA PRO A 49 12.82 -5.12 -4.37
C PRO A 49 12.40 -5.33 -5.83
N LEU A 50 11.23 -4.80 -6.19
CA LEU A 50 10.80 -4.75 -7.58
C LEU A 50 11.52 -3.60 -8.28
N GLU A 51 12.38 -3.94 -9.23
CA GLU A 51 13.20 -2.98 -9.98
C GLU A 51 13.99 -2.06 -9.02
N ASN A 52 13.70 -0.76 -8.98
CA ASN A 52 14.34 0.23 -8.11
C ASN A 52 13.41 0.73 -6.99
N LEU A 53 12.32 0.02 -6.71
CA LEU A 53 11.39 0.40 -5.66
C LEU A 53 11.94 0.10 -4.27
N SER A 54 11.48 0.88 -3.29
CA SER A 54 11.73 0.59 -1.88
C SER A 54 10.94 -0.64 -1.42
N MET A 55 11.27 -1.15 -0.22
CA MET A 55 10.63 -2.36 0.31
C MET A 55 9.15 -2.13 0.64
N GLU A 56 8.79 -0.94 1.10
CA GLU A 56 7.41 -0.57 1.40
C GLU A 56 6.51 -0.58 0.16
N GLU A 57 7.00 -0.04 -0.96
CA GLU A 57 6.25 -0.05 -2.23
C GLU A 57 6.23 -1.44 -2.85
N THR A 58 7.35 -2.16 -2.78
CA THR A 58 7.45 -3.54 -3.24
C THR A 58 6.45 -4.43 -2.51
N GLU A 59 6.37 -4.34 -1.17
CA GLU A 59 5.42 -5.14 -0.39
C GLU A 59 3.99 -4.79 -0.75
N ALA A 60 3.67 -3.51 -0.93
CA ALA A 60 2.32 -3.07 -1.29
C ALA A 60 1.87 -3.63 -2.65
N ILE A 61 2.75 -3.59 -3.66
CA ILE A 61 2.47 -4.13 -5.00
C ILE A 61 2.28 -5.65 -4.96
N LEU A 62 3.19 -6.37 -4.32
CA LEU A 62 3.11 -7.84 -4.26
C LEU A 62 1.89 -8.31 -3.47
N LEU A 63 1.58 -7.66 -2.35
CA LEU A 63 0.37 -7.95 -1.60
C LEU A 63 -0.88 -7.66 -2.42
N ALA A 64 -0.95 -6.52 -3.11
CA ALA A 64 -2.11 -6.18 -3.94
C ALA A 64 -2.31 -7.20 -5.07
N LYS A 65 -1.21 -7.70 -5.65
CA LYS A 65 -1.24 -8.76 -6.67
C LYS A 65 -1.80 -10.07 -6.14
N ASP A 66 -1.27 -10.57 -5.02
CA ASP A 66 -1.67 -11.86 -4.45
C ASP A 66 -3.13 -11.88 -4.00
N PHE A 67 -3.66 -10.72 -3.62
CA PHE A 67 -5.04 -10.55 -3.14
C PHE A 67 -6.01 -10.04 -4.22
N ASP A 68 -5.58 -9.93 -5.49
CA ASP A 68 -6.36 -9.32 -6.58
C ASP A 68 -7.06 -8.01 -6.15
N SER A 69 -6.29 -7.16 -5.45
CA SER A 69 -6.76 -5.93 -4.82
C SER A 69 -6.36 -4.70 -5.63
N ILE A 70 -7.07 -3.59 -5.41
CA ILE A 70 -6.74 -2.30 -6.00
C ILE A 70 -5.68 -1.62 -5.12
N LEU A 71 -4.58 -1.19 -5.73
CA LEU A 71 -3.51 -0.45 -5.05
C LEU A 71 -3.77 1.06 -5.18
N ILE A 72 -3.84 1.75 -4.04
CA ILE A 72 -3.92 3.22 -3.99
C ILE A 72 -2.50 3.77 -4.00
N VAL A 73 -2.18 4.64 -4.96
CA VAL A 73 -0.83 5.17 -5.19
C VAL A 73 -0.86 6.69 -5.35
N GLY A 74 0.21 7.36 -4.91
CA GLY A 74 0.40 8.81 -5.08
C GLY A 74 1.50 9.19 -6.07
N ASP A 75 2.22 8.21 -6.62
CA ASP A 75 3.34 8.43 -7.55
C ASP A 75 3.11 7.64 -8.85
N GLU A 76 3.19 8.34 -9.99
CA GLU A 76 2.96 7.76 -11.32
C GLU A 76 3.96 6.65 -11.67
N LYS A 77 5.20 6.72 -11.17
CA LYS A 77 6.20 5.66 -11.42
C LYS A 77 5.83 4.36 -10.71
N ILE A 78 5.33 4.47 -9.48
CA ILE A 78 4.89 3.31 -8.69
C ILE A 78 3.68 2.69 -9.36
N LYS A 79 2.75 3.53 -9.84
CA LYS A 79 1.59 3.11 -10.63
C LYS A 79 2.00 2.32 -11.87
N GLU A 80 2.88 2.85 -12.71
CA GLU A 80 3.37 2.18 -13.94
C GLU A 80 3.98 0.81 -13.62
N ILE A 81 4.82 0.73 -12.59
CA ILE A 81 5.45 -0.53 -12.18
C ILE A 81 4.41 -1.51 -11.63
N ALA A 82 3.44 -1.05 -10.84
CA ALA A 82 2.37 -1.89 -10.31
C ALA A 82 1.50 -2.48 -11.43
N GLU A 83 1.08 -1.65 -12.39
CA GLU A 83 0.26 -2.06 -13.54
C GLU A 83 1.01 -3.05 -14.45
N LYS A 84 2.30 -2.81 -14.70
CA LYS A 84 3.17 -3.75 -15.41
C LYS A 84 3.27 -5.11 -14.71
N ASN A 85 3.10 -5.14 -13.38
CA ASN A 85 3.08 -6.37 -12.58
C ASN A 85 1.69 -7.02 -12.47
N GLY A 86 0.67 -6.46 -13.13
CA GLY A 86 -0.69 -6.99 -13.18
C GLY A 86 -1.62 -6.49 -12.07
N VAL A 87 -1.24 -5.42 -11.37
CA VAL A 87 -2.04 -4.83 -10.29
C VAL A 87 -2.88 -3.67 -10.82
N LYS A 88 -4.17 -3.64 -10.46
CA LYS A 88 -5.04 -2.48 -10.75
C LYS A 88 -4.71 -1.35 -9.77
N THR A 89 -4.60 -0.13 -10.27
CA THR A 89 -4.23 1.02 -9.44
C THR A 89 -5.28 2.12 -9.46
N VAL A 90 -5.29 2.94 -8.41
CA VAL A 90 -6.02 4.21 -8.36
C VAL A 90 -5.09 5.29 -7.82
N MET A 91 -4.98 6.40 -8.54
CA MET A 91 -4.18 7.56 -8.15
C MET A 91 -4.96 8.48 -7.21
N ILE A 92 -4.30 9.11 -6.23
CA ILE A 92 -4.91 10.05 -5.27
C ILE A 92 -4.12 11.32 -4.99
#